data_AF-A0A3A0DGL7-F1
#
_entry.id   AF-A0A3A0DGL7-F1
#
_cell.length_a   1.000
_cell.length_b   1.000
_cell.length_c   1.000
_cell.angle_alpha   90.00
_cell.angle_beta   90.00
_cell.angle_gamma   90.00
#
_symmetry.space_group_name_H-M   'P 1'
#
loop_
_entity.id
_entity.type
_entity.pdbx_description
1 polymer ?
#
loop_
_entity_poly.entity_id
_entity_poly.type
_entity_poly.pdbx_seq_one_letter_code
_entity_poly.pdbx_strand_id
1 'polypeptide(L)' 'MTKGYRFDNLNPSVGSEHHAFRTLTDCEKFVRLQGGLKGGMRIYEIEGTLVRDEGGPDGLVIIVNRYRKVQ' A
#
# COMPACT_ATOMS: atom_id res chain seq x y z
N MET A 1 5.79 -7.92 12.42
CA MET A 1 4.82 -7.00 11.78
C MET A 1 5.00 -7.08 10.28
N THR A 2 3.90 -7.06 9.53
CA THR A 2 3.91 -7.16 8.07
C THR A 2 3.94 -5.77 7.48
N LYS A 3 4.76 -5.62 6.43
CA LYS A 3 4.94 -4.38 5.68
C LYS A 3 4.38 -4.53 4.28
N GLY A 4 3.79 -3.47 3.76
CA GLY A 4 3.31 -3.37 2.39
C GLY A 4 3.34 -1.95 1.88
N TYR A 5 2.99 -1.78 0.61
CA TYR A 5 2.98 -0.49 -0.07
C TYR A 5 1.60 -0.27 -0.69
N ARG A 6 1.04 0.93 -0.56
CA ARG A 6 -0.20 1.30 -1.25
C ARG A 6 -0.06 2.69 -1.81
N PHE A 7 -0.92 3.04 -2.75
CA PHE A 7 -1.00 4.41 -3.26
C PHE A 7 -2.43 4.90 -3.15
N ASP A 8 -2.59 6.16 -2.74
CA ASP A 8 -3.90 6.79 -2.59
C ASP A 8 -3.76 8.31 -2.53
N ASN A 9 -4.86 9.03 -2.71
CA ASN A 9 -4.97 10.47 -2.45
C ASN A 9 -5.04 10.78 -0.94
N LEU A 10 -5.57 9.84 -0.15
CA LEU A 10 -5.72 10.00 1.30
C LEU A 10 -4.60 9.29 2.05
N ASN A 11 -4.31 9.79 3.25
CA ASN A 11 -3.40 9.10 4.16
C ASN A 11 -4.03 7.76 4.61
N PRO A 12 -3.23 6.68 4.78
CA PRO A 12 -3.69 5.45 5.39
C PRO A 12 -4.27 5.70 6.80
N SER A 13 -5.35 5.01 7.14
CA SER A 13 -5.99 5.12 8.45
C SER A 13 -5.40 4.07 9.40
N VAL A 14 -4.82 4.52 10.51
CA VAL A 14 -4.29 3.63 11.56
C VAL A 14 -5.47 2.90 12.22
N GLY A 15 -5.34 1.60 12.44
CA GLY A 15 -6.37 0.71 12.97
C GLY A 15 -7.31 0.12 11.90
N SER A 16 -7.19 0.55 10.64
CA SER A 16 -8.04 0.08 9.55
C SER A 16 -7.33 -0.90 8.62
N GLU A 17 -8.12 -1.76 7.97
CA GLU A 17 -7.64 -2.66 6.92
C GLU A 17 -7.33 -1.91 5.64
N HIS A 18 -6.18 -2.23 5.05
CA HIS A 18 -5.73 -1.65 3.81
C HIS A 18 -5.14 -2.73 2.91
N HIS A 19 -5.59 -2.76 1.65
CA HIS A 19 -4.92 -3.51 0.59
C HIS A 19 -3.54 -2.90 0.31
N ALA A 20 -2.56 -3.75 0.07
CA ALA A 20 -1.18 -3.37 -0.17
C ALA A 20 -0.43 -4.35 -1.08
N PHE A 21 0.50 -3.77 -1.81
CA PHE A 21 1.54 -4.48 -2.54
C PHE A 21 2.63 -4.98 -1.60
N ARG A 22 3.18 -6.14 -1.90
CA ARG A 22 4.31 -6.73 -1.15
C ARG A 22 5.58 -5.90 -1.29
N THR A 23 5.81 -5.33 -2.47
CA THR A 23 7.01 -4.57 -2.79
C THR A 23 6.67 -3.19 -3.35
N LEU A 24 7.56 -2.23 -3.13
CA LEU A 24 7.44 -0.90 -3.74
C LEU A 24 7.47 -1.01 -5.26
N THR A 25 8.33 -1.88 -5.79
CA THR A 25 8.46 -2.12 -7.23
C THR A 25 7.14 -2.55 -7.87
N ASP A 26 6.40 -3.46 -7.25
CA ASP A 26 5.11 -3.93 -7.78
C ASP A 26 4.04 -2.83 -7.71
N CYS A 27 4.04 -2.07 -6.61
CA CYS A 27 3.19 -0.89 -6.46
C CYS A 27 3.48 0.15 -7.56
N GLU A 28 4.74 0.49 -7.80
CA GLU A 28 5.15 1.44 -8.83
C GLU A 28 4.85 0.94 -10.24
N LYS A 29 5.08 -0.34 -10.53
CA LYS A 29 4.71 -0.95 -11.81
C LYS A 29 3.21 -0.80 -12.05
N PHE A 30 2.40 -1.11 -11.05
CA PHE A 30 0.94 -0.95 -11.16
C PHE A 30 0.54 0.50 -11.38
N VAL A 31 1.11 1.44 -10.61
CA VAL A 31 0.89 2.89 -10.79
C VAL A 31 1.26 3.34 -12.21
N ARG A 32 2.39 2.89 -12.76
CA ARG A 32 2.80 3.20 -14.14
C ARG A 32 1.80 2.65 -15.16
N LEU A 33 1.30 1.42 -14.96
CA LEU A 33 0.25 0.84 -15.82
C LEU A 33 -1.05 1.64 -15.77
N GLN A 34 -1.37 2.29 -14.64
CA GLN A 34 -2.53 3.18 -14.50
C GLN A 34 -2.32 4.59 -15.11
N GLY A 35 -1.15 4.85 -15.70
CA GLY A 35 -0.78 6.15 -16.26
C GLY A 35 -0.11 7.09 -15.25
N GLY A 36 0.50 6.56 -14.19
CA GLY A 36 1.20 7.31 -13.15
C GLY A 36 0.32 7.72 -11.97
N LEU A 37 0.93 8.37 -10.97
CA LEU A 37 0.19 9.00 -9.87
C LEU A 37 -0.56 10.22 -10.43
N LYS A 38 -1.89 10.22 -10.30
CA LYS A 38 -2.74 11.32 -10.77
C LYS A 38 -3.16 12.20 -9.62
N GLY A 39 -3.18 13.52 -9.82
CA GLY A 39 -3.58 14.47 -8.79
C GLY A 39 -2.66 14.44 -7.56
N GLY A 40 -3.26 14.47 -6.37
CA GLY A 40 -2.54 14.46 -5.09
C GLY A 40 -2.11 13.08 -4.59
N MET A 41 -2.18 12.05 -5.44
CA MET A 41 -1.87 10.67 -5.07
C MET A 41 -0.42 10.53 -4.63
N ARG A 42 -0.22 9.72 -3.59
CA ARG A 42 1.07 9.46 -2.98
C ARG A 42 1.22 7.98 -2.72
N ILE A 43 2.46 7.52 -2.70
CA ILE A 43 2.78 6.15 -2.29
C ILE A 43 3.11 6.16 -0.81
N TYR A 44 2.52 5.22 -0.08
CA TYR A 44 2.73 5.01 1.34
C TYR A 44 3.27 3.61 1.57
N GLU A 45 4.26 3.53 2.44
CA GLU A 45 4.66 2.29 3.09
C GLU A 45 3.82 2.17 4.36
N ILE A 46 3.13 1.04 4.50
CA ILE A 46 2.30 0.73 5.66
C ILE A 46 2.89 -0.48 6.38
N GLU A 47 2.79 -0.47 7.71
CA GLU A 47 3.21 -1.58 8.56
C GLU A 47 2.14 -1.86 9.60
N GLY A 48 1.86 -3.15 9.83
CA GLY A 48 0.95 -3.57 10.88
C GLY A 48 0.71 -5.06 10.91
N THR A 49 -0.53 -5.45 11.18
CA THR A 49 -0.93 -6.86 11.33
C THR A 49 -1.49 -7.38 10.01
N LEU A 50 -0.93 -8.48 9.49
CA LEU A 50 -1.47 -9.15 8.31
C LEU A 50 -2.82 -9.79 8.65
N VAL A 51 -3.85 -9.45 7.89
CA VAL A 51 -5.18 -10.04 7.97
C VAL A 51 -5.32 -11.17 6.95
N ARG A 52 -4.88 -10.92 5.72
CA ARG A 52 -4.99 -11.86 4.60
C ARG A 52 -3.83 -11.72 3.63
N ASP A 53 -3.42 -12.85 3.07
CA ASP A 53 -2.47 -12.93 1.98
C ASP A 53 -3.06 -13.81 0.86
N GLU A 54 -3.37 -13.19 -0.28
CA GLU A 54 -3.97 -13.88 -1.44
C GLU A 54 -2.91 -14.41 -2.43
N GLY A 55 -1.61 -14.36 -2.09
CA GLY A 55 -0.53 -14.90 -2.91
C GLY A 55 -0.01 -13.94 -3.98
N GLY A 56 -0.86 -13.04 -4.50
CA GLY A 56 -0.51 -12.07 -5.54
C GLY A 56 0.40 -10.90 -5.10
N PRO A 57 0.91 -10.08 -6.05
CA PRO A 57 1.74 -8.91 -5.75
C PRO A 57 1.03 -7.84 -4.91
N ASP A 58 -0.28 -7.66 -5.09
CA ASP A 58 -1.20 -6.75 -4.38
C ASP A 58 -2.11 -7.48 -3.37
N GLY A 59 -1.81 -8.74 -3.09
CA GLY A 59 -2.68 -9.62 -2.31
C GLY A 59 -2.60 -9.44 -0.79
N LEU A 60 -1.90 -8.44 -0.27
CA LEU A 60 -1.81 -8.23 1.18
C LEU A 60 -2.98 -7.37 1.67
N VAL A 61 -3.61 -7.79 2.77
CA VAL A 61 -4.52 -6.96 3.56
C VAL A 61 -3.91 -6.78 4.94
N ILE A 62 -3.64 -5.53 5.33
CA ILE A 62 -2.92 -5.18 6.56
C ILE A 62 -3.79 -4.23 7.40
N ILE A 63 -4.00 -4.55 8.68
CA ILE A 63 -4.47 -3.56 9.67
C ILE A 63 -3.29 -2.67 10.02
N VAL A 64 -3.37 -1.39 9.67
CA VAL A 64 -2.24 -0.47 9.73
C VAL A 64 -1.97 -0.01 11.16
N ASN A 65 -0.75 -0.18 11.63
CA ASN A 65 -0.28 0.38 12.91
C ASN A 65 0.47 1.70 12.69
N ARG A 66 1.25 1.78 11.61
CA ARG A 66 1.96 2.99 11.20
C ARG A 66 2.13 3.05 9.69
N TYR A 67 2.33 4.24 9.18
CA TYR A 67 2.66 4.44 7.77
C TYR A 67 3.65 5.58 7.61
N ARG A 68 4.33 5.62 6.46
CA ARG A 68 5.14 6.75 6.02
C ARG A 68 4.92 7.01 4.54
N LYS A 69 4.95 8.30 4.18
CA LYS A 69 4.97 8.71 2.78
C LYS A 69 6.32 8.31 2.16
N VAL A 70 6.27 7.65 1.01
CA VAL A 70 7.43 7.27 0.22
C VAL A 70 7.60 8.21 -0.98
N GLN A 71 6.50 8.56 -1.65
CA GLN A 71 6.50 9.44 -2.83
C GLN A 71 5.27 10.33 -2.88
#